data_AF-A0A7X7DXE0-F1
#
_entry.id   AF-A0A7X7DXE0-F1
#
_cell.length_a   1.000
_cell.length_b   1.000
_cell.length_c   1.000
_cell.angle_alpha   90.00
_cell.angle_beta   90.00
_cell.angle_gamma   90.00
#
_symmetry.space_group_name_H-M   'P 1'
#
loop_
_entity.id
_entity.type
_entity.pdbx_description
1 polymer ?
#
loop_
_entity_poly.entity_id
_entity_poly.type
_entity_poly.pdbx_seq_one_letter_code
_entity_poly.pdbx_strand_id
1 'polypeptide(L)'
;RPLSGSGAFAMMSEIVNRAPDSFSAFLASVVQGSTETTFYVLAVYFGAVGIKKTRHALPAALIADGIGILGSVIISHLMFK
;
A
#
# COMPACT_ATOMS: atom_id res chain seq x y z
N ARG A 1 1.75 -0.76 0.42
CA ARG A 1 1.97 -2.23 0.57
C ARG A 1 3.46 -2.46 0.79
N PRO A 2 4.02 -2.18 1.98
CA PRO A 2 5.45 -1.89 2.11
C PRO A 2 6.37 -3.07 1.75
N LEU A 3 6.04 -4.30 2.19
CA LEU A 3 6.90 -5.49 2.10
C LEU A 3 6.78 -6.27 0.79
N SER A 4 5.56 -6.58 0.33
CA SER A 4 5.32 -7.37 -0.88
C SER A 4 3.90 -7.19 -1.39
N GLY A 5 3.76 -7.15 -2.72
CA GLY A 5 2.48 -6.98 -3.40
C GLY A 5 1.53 -8.17 -3.24
N SER A 6 2.07 -9.39 -3.19
CA SER A 6 1.29 -10.63 -3.12
C SER A 6 0.77 -10.93 -1.71
N GLY A 7 1.59 -10.72 -0.67
CA GLY A 7 1.16 -10.87 0.72
C GLY A 7 0.08 -9.87 1.13
N ALA A 8 0.23 -8.61 0.71
CA ALA A 8 -0.80 -7.59 0.94
C ALA A 8 -2.10 -7.91 0.20
N PHE A 9 -2.01 -8.43 -1.03
CA PHE A 9 -3.19 -8.86 -1.79
C PHE A 9 -3.89 -10.06 -1.15
N ALA A 10 -3.14 -11.03 -0.64
CA ALA A 10 -3.70 -12.17 0.08
C ALA A 10 -4.50 -11.73 1.32
N MET A 11 -3.93 -10.82 2.14
CA MET A 11 -4.62 -10.28 3.29
C MET A 11 -5.88 -9.49 2.91
N MET A 12 -5.78 -8.63 1.89
CA MET A 12 -6.95 -7.89 1.39
C MET A 12 -8.05 -8.84 0.90
N SER A 13 -7.69 -9.86 0.12
CA SER A 13 -8.61 -10.88 -0.37
C SER A 13 -9.29 -11.64 0.77
N GLU A 14 -8.56 -11.98 1.83
CA GLU A 14 -9.13 -12.63 3.00
C GLU A 14 -10.11 -11.73 3.78
N ILE A 15 -9.79 -10.44 3.93
CA ILE A 15 -10.68 -9.45 4.55
C ILE A 15 -11.97 -9.29 3.74
N VAL A 16 -11.85 -9.13 2.42
CA VAL A 16 -13.00 -8.99 1.51
C VAL A 16 -13.84 -10.26 1.53
N ASN A 17 -13.24 -11.45 1.47
CA ASN A 17 -14.00 -12.71 1.49
C ASN A 17 -14.78 -12.92 2.80
N ARG A 18 -14.24 -12.46 3.93
CA ARG A 18 -14.92 -12.60 5.24
C ARG A 18 -16.14 -11.70 5.38
N ALA A 19 -16.07 -10.47 4.90
CA ALA A 19 -17.15 -9.50 5.03
C ALA A 19 -17.10 -8.48 3.88
N PRO A 20 -17.62 -8.83 2.68
CA PRO A 20 -17.43 -8.03 1.45
C PRO A 20 -17.96 -6.61 1.56
N ASP A 21 -19.13 -6.43 2.19
CA ASP A 21 -19.81 -5.14 2.32
C ASP A 21 -19.41 -4.38 3.60
N SER A 22 -18.31 -4.77 4.26
CA SER A 22 -17.86 -4.13 5.49
C SER A 22 -16.96 -2.92 5.22
N PHE A 23 -16.91 -1.99 6.18
CA PHE A 23 -15.96 -0.88 6.15
C PHE A 23 -14.51 -1.38 6.03
N SER A 24 -14.19 -2.50 6.69
CA SER A 24 -12.86 -3.12 6.63
C SER A 24 -12.52 -3.63 5.23
N ALA A 25 -13.46 -4.21 4.51
CA ALA A 25 -13.27 -4.64 3.12
C ALA A 25 -13.11 -3.45 2.17
N PHE A 26 -13.89 -2.38 2.37
CA PHE A 26 -13.75 -1.14 1.61
C PHE A 26 -12.39 -0.48 1.87
N LEU A 27 -12.01 -0.32 3.13
CA LEU A 27 -10.72 0.23 3.54
C LEU A 27 -9.54 -0.60 3.00
N ALA A 28 -9.60 -1.93 3.13
CA ALA A 28 -8.56 -2.82 2.60
C ALA A 28 -8.42 -2.67 1.07
N SER A 29 -9.53 -2.49 0.36
CA SER A 29 -9.54 -2.26 -1.09
C SER A 29 -8.91 -0.92 -1.47
N VAL A 30 -9.24 0.15 -0.75
CA VAL A 30 -8.66 1.48 -0.97
C VAL A 30 -7.16 1.46 -0.68
N VAL A 31 -6.74 0.93 0.47
CA VAL A 31 -5.31 0.82 0.83
C VAL A 31 -4.53 0.01 -0.20
N GLN A 32 -5.11 -1.07 -0.72
CA GLN A 32 -4.50 -1.93 -1.73
C GLN A 32 -4.30 -1.22 -3.07
N GLY A 33 -5.22 -0.33 -3.45
CA GLY A 33 -5.14 0.47 -4.68
C GLY A 33 -4.32 1.76 -4.56
N SER A 34 -4.26 2.37 -3.37
CA SER A 34 -3.61 3.66 -3.14
C SER A 34 -2.13 3.58 -2.77
N THR A 35 -1.61 2.38 -2.50
CA THR A 35 -0.20 2.22 -2.07
C THR A 35 0.57 1.28 -2.99
N GLU A 36 1.80 1.68 -3.28
CA GLU A 36 2.76 0.87 -4.05
C GLU A 36 3.56 -0.08 -3.14
N THR A 37 4.42 -0.87 -3.77
CA THR A 37 5.29 -1.84 -3.09
C THR A 37 6.70 -1.29 -2.86
N THR A 38 6.92 -0.57 -1.76
CA THR A 38 8.15 0.19 -1.47
C THR A 38 9.44 -0.64 -1.60
N PHE A 39 9.53 -1.82 -0.98
CA PHE A 39 10.72 -2.66 -1.11
C PHE A 39 10.90 -3.23 -2.52
N TYR A 40 9.80 -3.50 -3.24
CA TYR A 40 9.84 -3.96 -4.62
C TYR A 40 10.35 -2.87 -5.56
N VAL A 41 9.88 -1.62 -5.42
CA VAL A 41 10.37 -0.47 -6.18
C VAL A 41 11.87 -0.25 -5.90
N LEU A 42 12.29 -0.30 -4.64
CA LEU A 42 13.70 -0.14 -4.26
C LEU A 42 14.59 -1.28 -4.75
N ALA A 43 14.10 -2.52 -4.84
CA ALA A 43 14.90 -3.65 -5.31
C ALA A 43 14.91 -3.76 -6.83
N VAL A 44 13.73 -3.68 -7.46
CA VAL A 44 13.53 -3.97 -8.88
C VAL A 44 13.71 -2.72 -9.72
N TYR A 45 13.07 -1.60 -9.37
CA TYR A 45 13.10 -0.41 -10.25
C TYR A 45 14.44 0.29 -10.13
N PHE A 46 14.93 0.48 -8.90
CA PHE A 46 16.25 1.06 -8.69
C PHE A 46 17.37 0.13 -9.14
N GLY A 47 17.19 -1.19 -8.99
CA GLY A 47 18.10 -2.20 -9.53
C GLY A 47 18.19 -2.15 -11.07
N ALA A 48 17.05 -2.01 -11.76
CA ALA A 48 16.98 -1.98 -13.22
C ALA A 48 17.69 -0.76 -13.84
N VAL A 49 17.66 0.39 -13.16
CA VAL A 49 18.30 1.63 -13.65
C VAL A 49 19.66 1.90 -12.96
N GLY A 50 20.16 0.96 -12.15
CA GLY A 50 21.49 1.04 -11.54
C GLY A 50 21.65 2.12 -10.46
N ILE A 51 20.58 2.49 -9.76
CA ILE A 51 20.61 3.51 -8.70
C ILE A 51 21.40 2.99 -7.49
N LYS A 52 22.55 3.60 -7.20
CA LYS A 52 23.42 3.25 -6.06
C LYS A 52 23.17 4.07 -4.79
N LYS A 53 22.50 5.22 -4.89
CA LYS A 53 22.25 6.13 -3.76
C LYS A 53 20.78 6.06 -3.31
N THR A 54 20.47 5.17 -2.37
CA THR A 54 19.09 4.93 -1.89
C THR A 54 18.77 5.56 -0.53
N ARG A 55 19.77 6.18 0.12
CA ARG A 55 19.70 6.74 1.49
C ARG A 55 18.43 7.56 1.77
N HIS A 56 18.02 8.43 0.85
CA HIS A 56 16.85 9.31 1.04
C HIS A 56 15.57 8.74 0.44
N ALA A 57 15.69 7.74 -0.44
CA ALA A 57 14.54 7.14 -1.12
C ALA A 57 13.72 6.28 -0.18
N LEU A 58 14.36 5.50 0.69
CA LEU A 58 13.64 4.67 1.66
C LEU A 58 12.83 5.53 2.67
N PRO A 59 13.40 6.55 3.34
CA PRO A 59 12.62 7.43 4.20
C PRO A 59 11.47 8.14 3.46
N ALA A 60 11.74 8.65 2.25
CA ALA A 60 10.70 9.31 1.46
C ALA A 60 9.55 8.36 1.08
N ALA A 61 9.86 7.13 0.68
CA ALA A 61 8.87 6.13 0.34
C ALA A 61 8.05 5.67 1.57
N LEU A 62 8.69 5.53 2.73
CA LEU A 62 7.98 5.21 3.98
C LEU A 62 7.03 6.34 4.43
N ILE A 63 7.44 7.61 4.25
CA ILE A 63 6.56 8.76 4.51
C ILE A 63 5.39 8.76 3.53
N ALA A 64 5.64 8.50 2.25
CA ALA A 64 4.59 8.40 1.24
C ALA A 64 3.60 7.26 1.55
N ASP A 65 4.09 6.09 1.97
CA ASP A 65 3.25 4.98 2.43
C ASP A 65 2.39 5.39 3.64
N GLY A 66 2.97 6.12 4.60
CA GLY A 66 2.24 6.62 5.76
C GLY A 66 1.11 7.59 5.38
N ILE A 67 1.38 8.53 4.46
CA ILE A 67 0.37 9.45 3.92
C ILE A 67 -0.70 8.67 3.15
N GLY A 68 -0.31 7.67 2.36
CA GLY A 68 -1.25 6.82 1.61
C GLY A 68 -2.21 6.06 2.52
N ILE A 69 -1.72 5.53 3.65
CA ILE A 69 -2.55 4.87 4.66
C ILE A 69 -3.52 5.87 5.31
N LEU A 70 -3.02 7.04 5.75
CA LEU A 70 -3.86 8.08 6.35
C LEU A 70 -4.94 8.59 5.38
N GLY A 71 -4.56 8.88 4.14
CA GLY A 71 -5.48 9.28 3.08
C GLY A 71 -6.53 8.21 2.80
N SER A 72 -6.14 6.93 2.79
CA SER A 72 -7.07 5.82 2.62
C SER A 72 -8.10 5.78 3.73
N VAL A 73 -7.71 5.95 5.00
CA VAL A 73 -8.64 5.97 6.13
C VAL A 73 -9.64 7.12 6.02
N ILE A 74 -9.17 8.33 5.68
CA ILE A 74 -10.02 9.52 5.56
C ILE A 74 -11.02 9.36 4.42
N ILE A 75 -10.54 8.96 3.23
CA ILE A 75 -11.40 8.77 2.05
C ILE A 75 -12.37 7.63 2.29
N SER A 76 -11.93 6.54 2.93
CA SER A 76 -12.80 5.42 3.26
C SER A 76 -13.93 5.86 4.18
N HIS A 77 -13.67 6.68 5.19
CA HIS A 77 -14.73 7.23 6.06
C HIS A 77 -15.68 8.20 5.36
N LEU A 78 -15.21 8.94 4.36
CA LEU A 78 -16.05 9.88 3.61
C LEU A 78 -16.94 9.18 2.58
N MET A 79 -16.44 8.12 1.94
CA MET A 79 -17.15 7.44 0.85
C MET A 79 -17.98 6.25 1.31
N PHE A 80 -17.63 5.61 2.42
CA PHE A 80 -18.39 4.50 2.97
C PHE A 80 -19.57 5.04 3.79
N LYS A 81 -20.80 4.75 3.34
CA LYS A 81 -22.06 5.16 3.97
C LYS A 81 -22.76 3.96 4.60
#